data_AF-A0A6H5LBK7-F1
#
_entry.id   AF-A0A6H5LBK7-F1
#
_cell.length_a   1.000
_cell.length_b   1.000
_cell.length_c   1.000
_cell.angle_alpha   90.00
_cell.angle_beta   90.00
_cell.angle_gamma   90.00
#
_symmetry.space_group_name_H-M   'P 1'
#
loop_
_entity.id
_entity.type
_entity.pdbx_description
1 polymer ?
#
loop_
_entity_poly.entity_id
_entity_poly.type
_entity_poly.pdbx_seq_one_letter_code
_entity_poly.pdbx_strand_id
1 'polypeptide(L)'
;MGVSMVLVGETLMRAEDPAKAIRTLLGEEEPTPVSEQRLVKVCGVTNVEDASTIATAGANLIGVIFAEGSPRRVTEKRARDIVKTVQAFGERNSPKHIEPPPQVGGREEWREGGREGGRGGGREGEGRDKLLG
;
A
#
# COMPACT_ATOMS: atom_id res chain seq x y z
N MET A 1 -5.84 5.71 12.69
CA MET A 1 -5.96 4.65 11.66
C MET A 1 -4.55 4.32 11.22
N GLY A 2 -4.02 3.14 11.60
CA GLY A 2 -2.68 2.69 11.24
C GLY A 2 -2.75 1.41 10.39
N VAL A 3 -1.68 1.12 9.66
CA VAL A 3 -1.52 -0.12 8.88
C VAL A 3 -0.59 -1.07 9.66
N SER A 4 -1.02 -2.32 9.83
CA SER A 4 -0.25 -3.34 10.56
C SER A 4 0.83 -4.02 9.71
N MET A 5 0.72 -3.96 8.38
CA MET A 5 1.64 -4.58 7.43
C MET A 5 1.59 -3.86 6.09
N VAL A 6 2.72 -3.83 5.39
CA VAL A 6 2.84 -3.35 4.01
C VAL A 6 3.49 -4.41 3.14
N LEU A 7 3.04 -4.53 1.89
CA LEU A 7 3.67 -5.40 0.89
C LEU A 7 4.68 -4.58 0.10
N VAL A 8 5.95 -4.97 0.14
CA VAL A 8 7.04 -4.33 -0.62
C VAL A 8 7.65 -5.35 -1.56
N GLY A 9 7.69 -5.02 -2.85
CA GLY A 9 8.20 -5.92 -3.89
C GLY A 9 9.24 -5.23 -4.76
N GLU A 10 8.78 -4.41 -5.71
CA GLU A 10 9.63 -3.78 -6.74
C GLU A 10 10.87 -3.08 -6.16
N THR A 11 10.69 -2.24 -5.14
CA THR A 11 11.80 -1.52 -4.50
C THR A 11 12.84 -2.48 -3.91
N LEU A 12 12.40 -3.56 -3.26
CA LEU A 12 13.29 -4.56 -2.66
C LEU A 12 14.00 -5.38 -3.75
N MET A 13 13.27 -5.76 -4.80
CA MET A 13 13.81 -6.55 -5.92
C MET A 13 14.80 -5.77 -6.79
N ARG A 14 14.68 -4.43 -6.85
CA ARG A 14 15.61 -3.57 -7.59
C ARG A 14 16.77 -3.05 -6.76
N ALA A 15 16.77 -3.27 -5.44
CA ALA A 15 17.82 -2.77 -4.58
C ALA A 15 19.16 -3.46 -4.89
N GLU A 16 20.22 -2.67 -5.06
CA GLU A 16 21.59 -3.19 -5.16
C GLU A 16 21.99 -3.96 -3.89
N ASP A 17 21.51 -3.49 -2.73
CA ASP A 17 21.62 -4.17 -1.43
C ASP A 17 20.23 -4.33 -0.79
N PRO A 18 19.59 -5.51 -0.94
CA PRO A 18 18.28 -5.78 -0.35
C PRO A 18 18.28 -5.71 1.18
N ALA A 19 19.39 -6.07 1.84
CA ALA A 19 19.47 -6.03 3.30
C ALA A 19 19.48 -4.57 3.79
N LYS A 20 20.21 -3.70 3.12
CA LYS A 20 20.17 -2.25 3.37
C LYS A 20 18.78 -1.67 3.11
N ALA A 21 18.14 -2.03 2.01
CA ALA A 21 16.77 -1.58 1.70
C ALA A 21 15.76 -1.98 2.78
N ILE A 22 15.87 -3.20 3.35
CA ILE A 22 15.05 -3.63 4.49
C ILE A 22 15.32 -2.77 5.72
N ARG A 23 16.59 -2.54 6.08
CA ARG A 23 16.95 -1.69 7.22
C ARG A 23 16.40 -0.26 7.08
N THR A 24 16.46 0.33 5.88
CA THR A 24 15.82 1.61 5.58
C THR A 24 14.30 1.56 5.74
N LEU A 25 13.62 0.51 5.25
CA LEU A 25 12.16 0.35 5.39
C LEU A 25 11.72 0.18 6.86
N LEU A 26 12.55 -0.45 7.68
CA LEU A 26 12.37 -0.56 9.14
C LEU A 26 12.77 0.73 9.88
N GLY A 27 13.21 1.76 9.16
CA GLY A 27 13.65 3.04 9.69
C GLY A 27 14.99 2.98 10.42
N GLU A 28 15.77 1.92 10.28
CA GLU A 28 17.10 1.74 10.92
C GLU A 28 18.20 2.57 10.25
N GLU A 29 18.00 2.95 8.98
CA GLU A 29 18.90 3.81 8.22
C GLU A 29 18.11 4.92 7.52
N GLU A 30 18.70 6.11 7.44
CA GLU A 30 18.13 7.21 6.66
C GLU A 30 18.12 6.84 5.17
N PRO A 31 16.99 6.94 4.47
CA PRO A 31 16.94 6.69 3.04
C PRO A 31 17.85 7.66 2.32
N THR A 32 18.66 7.17 1.38
CA THR A 32 19.28 8.04 0.38
C THR A 32 18.17 8.80 -0.33
N PRO A 33 18.20 10.15 -0.39
CA PRO A 33 17.17 10.92 -1.06
C PRO A 33 17.17 10.56 -2.53
N VAL A 34 16.20 9.74 -2.93
CA VAL A 34 15.88 9.52 -4.34
C VAL A 34 15.28 10.82 -4.87
N SER A 35 16.05 11.55 -5.67
CA SER A 35 15.49 12.63 -6.49
C SER A 35 14.63 11.95 -7.53
N GLU A 36 13.31 11.94 -7.40
CA GLU A 36 12.47 11.56 -8.54
C GLU A 36 11.01 11.86 -8.27
N GLN A 37 10.39 12.48 -9.26
CA GLN A 37 8.97 12.80 -9.31
C GLN A 37 8.18 11.49 -9.21
N ARG A 38 7.75 11.11 -8.00
CA ARG A 38 6.94 9.90 -7.80
C ARG A 38 5.62 10.05 -8.54
N LEU A 39 5.39 9.16 -9.50
CA LEU A 39 4.10 9.06 -10.19
C LEU A 39 3.14 8.25 -9.33
N VAL A 40 2.02 8.86 -8.96
CA VAL A 40 0.94 8.22 -8.20
C VAL A 40 -0.18 7.84 -9.16
N LYS A 41 -0.58 6.56 -9.15
CA LYS A 41 -1.76 6.05 -9.87
C LYS A 41 -2.82 5.58 -8.89
N VAL A 42 -4.06 6.02 -9.06
CA VAL A 42 -5.21 5.46 -8.34
C VAL A 42 -6.01 4.57 -9.29
N CYS A 43 -6.19 3.29 -8.94
CA CYS A 43 -6.81 2.30 -9.83
C CYS A 43 -8.23 1.92 -9.42
N GLY A 44 -9.06 1.56 -10.40
CA GLY A 44 -10.43 1.09 -10.20
C GLY A 44 -11.38 2.18 -9.72
N VAL A 45 -11.26 3.40 -10.23
CA VAL A 45 -12.20 4.50 -9.97
C VAL A 45 -13.53 4.21 -10.67
N THR A 46 -14.64 4.35 -9.93
CA THR A 46 -15.96 3.91 -10.39
C THR A 46 -16.99 5.03 -10.59
N ASN A 47 -16.74 6.22 -10.05
CA ASN A 47 -17.64 7.37 -10.14
C ASN A 47 -16.87 8.67 -10.44
N VAL A 48 -17.61 9.74 -10.72
CA VAL A 48 -17.08 11.02 -11.19
C VAL A 48 -16.53 11.86 -10.03
N GLU A 49 -17.19 11.76 -8.88
CA GLU A 49 -16.88 12.50 -7.66
C GLU A 49 -15.49 12.12 -7.13
N ASP A 50 -15.18 10.82 -7.10
CA ASP A 50 -13.87 10.29 -6.73
C ASP A 50 -12.80 10.74 -7.72
N ALA A 51 -13.10 10.71 -9.03
CA ALA A 51 -12.15 11.13 -10.06
C ALA A 51 -11.72 12.60 -9.88
N SER A 52 -12.67 13.49 -9.59
CA SER A 52 -12.40 14.90 -9.28
C SER A 52 -11.54 15.06 -8.01
N THR A 53 -11.89 14.32 -6.96
CA THR A 53 -11.15 14.32 -5.69
C THR A 53 -9.71 13.87 -5.89
N ILE A 54 -9.50 12.76 -6.61
CA ILE A 54 -8.20 12.17 -6.89
C ILE A 54 -7.32 13.10 -7.73
N ALA A 55 -7.91 13.74 -8.76
CA ALA A 55 -7.20 14.71 -9.58
C ALA A 55 -6.70 15.90 -8.75
N THR A 56 -7.57 16.41 -7.86
CA THR A 56 -7.24 17.54 -6.96
C THR A 56 -6.17 17.16 -5.94
N ALA A 57 -6.25 15.95 -5.39
CA ALA A 57 -5.32 15.38 -4.42
C ALA A 57 -3.90 15.12 -4.97
N GLY A 58 -3.71 15.18 -6.29
CA GLY A 58 -2.39 15.17 -6.90
C GLY A 58 -1.99 13.85 -7.56
N ALA A 59 -2.87 12.86 -7.70
CA ALA A 59 -2.54 11.61 -8.39
C ALA A 59 -2.25 11.86 -9.88
N ASN A 60 -1.11 11.40 -10.39
CA ASN A 60 -0.70 11.57 -11.79
C ASN A 60 -1.59 10.82 -12.78
N LEU A 61 -2.07 9.64 -12.38
CA LEU A 61 -2.84 8.74 -13.25
C LEU A 61 -4.09 8.23 -12.53
N ILE A 62 -5.18 8.10 -13.28
CA ILE A 62 -6.43 7.49 -12.83
C ILE A 62 -6.73 6.29 -13.74
N GLY A 63 -7.05 5.15 -13.14
CA GLY A 63 -7.40 3.94 -13.86
C GLY A 63 -8.85 3.52 -13.62
N VAL A 64 -9.56 3.20 -14.70
CA VAL A 64 -10.85 2.49 -14.67
C VAL A 64 -10.64 1.02 -15.02
N ILE A 65 -11.57 0.15 -14.61
CA ILE A 65 -11.47 -1.30 -14.87
C ILE A 65 -12.63 -1.74 -15.77
N PHE A 66 -12.31 -2.44 -16.86
CA PHE A 66 -13.31 -3.07 -17.75
C PHE A 66 -13.40 -4.58 -17.60
N ALA A 67 -12.51 -5.20 -16.80
CA ALA A 67 -12.44 -6.64 -16.61
C ALA A 67 -13.73 -7.20 -15.98
N GLU A 68 -14.23 -8.30 -16.54
CA GLU A 68 -15.37 -9.03 -16.00
C GLU A 68 -15.01 -9.67 -14.65
N GLY A 69 -15.98 -9.77 -13.73
CA GLY A 69 -15.75 -10.28 -12.37
C GLY A 69 -15.08 -9.29 -11.40
N SER A 70 -14.57 -8.15 -11.86
CA SER A 70 -14.10 -7.10 -10.95
C SER A 70 -15.28 -6.37 -10.30
N PRO A 71 -15.31 -6.21 -8.96
CA PRO A 71 -16.33 -5.40 -8.29
C PRO A 71 -16.19 -3.90 -8.63
N ARG A 72 -15.03 -3.49 -9.18
CA ARG A 72 -14.74 -2.11 -9.61
C ARG A 72 -14.90 -1.92 -11.13
N ARG A 73 -15.56 -2.87 -11.81
CA ARG A 73 -15.84 -2.76 -13.26
C ARG A 73 -16.76 -1.58 -13.53
N VAL A 74 -16.47 -0.81 -14.58
CA VAL A 74 -17.35 0.26 -15.07
C VAL A 74 -17.82 -0.01 -16.50
N THR A 75 -18.93 0.61 -16.88
CA THR A 75 -19.38 0.65 -18.28
C THR A 75 -18.58 1.68 -19.07
N GLU A 76 -18.56 1.55 -20.40
CA GLU A 76 -17.91 2.53 -21.27
C GLU A 76 -18.49 3.95 -21.13
N LYS A 77 -19.81 4.05 -20.94
CA LYS A 77 -20.49 5.33 -20.65
C LYS A 77 -19.94 5.97 -19.38
N ARG A 78 -19.88 5.22 -18.28
CA ARG A 78 -19.35 5.72 -17.00
C ARG A 78 -17.87 6.10 -17.11
N ALA A 79 -17.08 5.30 -17.81
CA ALA A 79 -15.67 5.62 -18.07
C ALA A 79 -15.52 6.93 -18.84
N ARG A 80 -16.36 7.19 -19.86
CA ARG A 80 -16.39 8.47 -20.57
C ARG A 80 -16.70 9.65 -19.65
N ASP A 81 -17.66 9.50 -18.75
CA ASP A 81 -18.01 10.55 -17.78
C ASP A 81 -16.82 10.84 -16.84
N ILE A 82 -16.14 9.80 -16.36
CA ILE A 82 -14.92 9.92 -15.54
C ILE A 82 -13.81 10.64 -16.31
N VAL A 83 -13.53 10.22 -17.54
CA VAL A 83 -12.47 10.81 -18.38
C VAL A 83 -12.75 12.29 -18.65
N LYS A 84 -14.00 12.67 -18.96
CA LYS A 84 -14.38 14.07 -19.17
C LYS A 84 -14.10 14.92 -17.93
N THR A 85 -14.41 14.43 -16.74
CA THR A 85 -14.13 15.14 -15.49
C THR A 85 -12.64 15.36 -15.27
N VAL A 86 -11.82 14.34 -15.55
CA VAL A 86 -10.35 14.46 -15.44
C VAL A 86 -9.79 15.42 -16.50
N GLN A 87 -10.31 15.39 -17.72
CA GLN A 87 -9.90 16.32 -18.78
C GLN A 87 -10.30 17.77 -18.47
N ALA A 88 -11.48 17.98 -17.88
CA ALA A 88 -11.93 19.30 -17.46
C ALA A 88 -11.06 19.91 -16.34
N PHE A 89 -10.39 19.08 -15.54
CA PHE A 89 -9.40 19.54 -14.56
C PHE A 89 -8.12 20.09 -15.22
N GLY A 90 -7.75 19.59 -16.40
CA GLY A 90 -6.61 20.07 -17.19
C GLY A 90 -5.30 19.33 -16.95
N GLU A 91 -4.34 19.54 -17.87
CA GLU A 91 -2.98 18.99 -17.76
C GLU A 91 -2.17 19.73 -16.69
N ARG A 92 -1.33 18.98 -15.98
CA ARG A 92 -0.38 19.57 -15.02
C ARG A 92 0.96 19.77 -15.70
N ASN A 93 1.41 21.03 -15.71
CA ASN A 93 2.71 21.42 -16.26
C ASN A 93 3.84 21.39 -15.22
N SER A 94 3.53 21.09 -13.95
CA SER A 94 4.52 21.00 -12.88
C SER A 94 4.14 19.94 -11.83
N PRO A 95 5.14 19.24 -11.24
CA PRO A 95 4.91 18.35 -10.12
C PRO A 95 4.40 19.13 -8.90
N LYS A 96 3.36 18.63 -8.23
CA LYS A 96 2.98 19.12 -6.91
C LYS A 96 3.95 18.55 -5.89
N HIS A 97 4.66 19.42 -5.16
CA HIS A 97 5.31 19.00 -3.92
C HIS A 97 4.21 18.63 -2.94
N ILE A 98 4.11 17.35 -2.61
CA ILE A 98 3.28 16.88 -1.52
C ILE A 98 4.20 16.80 -0.33
N GLU A 99 3.98 17.67 0.66
CA GLU A 99 4.70 17.55 1.92
C GLU A 99 4.43 16.15 2.49
N PRO A 100 5.48 15.40 2.86
CA PRO A 100 5.27 14.13 3.52
C PRO A 100 4.46 14.38 4.80
N PRO A 101 3.54 13.48 5.17
CA PRO A 101 2.86 13.59 6.44
C PRO A 101 3.89 13.69 7.59
N PRO A 102 3.58 14.42 8.67
CA PRO A 102 4.45 14.47 9.83
C PRO A 102 4.76 13.05 10.28
N GLN A 103 6.04 12.75 10.48
CA GLN A 103 6.50 11.42 10.86
C GLN A 103 5.95 11.13 12.27
N VAL A 104 4.89 10.31 12.38
CA VAL A 104 4.28 9.99 13.67
C VAL A 104 5.03 8.81 14.29
N GLY A 105 5.67 9.05 15.44
CA GLY A 105 5.97 8.04 16.47
C GLY A 105 7.28 7.26 16.29
N GLY A 106 8.16 7.36 17.30
CA GLY A 106 9.42 6.64 17.36
C GLY A 106 9.26 5.14 17.63
N ARG A 107 10.31 4.40 17.28
CA ARG A 107 10.52 2.94 17.33
C ARG A 107 10.08 2.21 18.62
N GLU A 108 9.88 2.92 19.73
CA GLU A 108 9.66 2.35 21.07
C GLU A 108 8.20 1.89 21.31
N GLU A 109 7.22 2.63 20.78
CA GLU A 109 5.78 2.30 20.94
C GLU A 109 5.41 0.94 20.32
N TRP A 110 6.13 0.52 19.28
CA TRP A 110 5.90 -0.74 18.57
C TRP A 110 6.43 -1.98 19.32
N ARG A 111 7.47 -1.83 20.16
CA ARG A 111 8.10 -2.99 20.84
C ARG A 111 7.30 -3.49 22.03
N GLU A 112 6.49 -2.63 22.64
CA GLU A 112 5.76 -2.95 23.86
C GLU A 112 4.43 -3.69 23.59
N GLY A 113 3.77 -3.40 22.46
CA GLY A 113 2.50 -4.02 22.08
C GLY A 113 2.56 -5.50 21.63
N GLY A 114 3.76 -6.08 21.48
CA GLY A 114 3.94 -7.44 20.95
C GLY A 114 4.05 -8.57 21.98
N ARG A 115 3.96 -8.29 23.29
CA ARG A 115 4.18 -9.31 24.34
C ARG A 115 2.93 -9.95 24.93
N GLU A 116 1.73 -9.44 24.67
CA GLU A 116 0.48 -10.01 25.16
C GLU A 116 -0.23 -10.79 24.06
N GLY A 117 0.06 -12.09 23.95
CA GLY A 117 -0.73 -12.98 23.09
C GLY A 117 -0.05 -14.29 22.77
N GLY A 118 0.23 -15.13 23.77
CA GLY A 118 0.84 -16.44 23.49
C GLY A 118 1.14 -17.34 24.68
N ARG A 119 0.22 -17.51 25.62
CA ARG A 119 0.26 -18.65 26.56
C ARG A 119 -1.15 -19.18 26.82
N GLY A 120 -1.60 -20.06 25.92
CA GLY A 120 -2.70 -20.99 26.15
C GLY A 120 -2.18 -22.41 25.93
N GLY A 121 -1.96 -23.15 27.01
CA GLY A 121 -1.50 -24.54 26.97
C GLY A 121 -2.63 -25.52 26.66
N GLY A 122 -2.27 -26.58 25.96
CA GLY A 122 -3.06 -27.81 25.84
C GLY A 122 -2.09 -28.97 25.66
N ARG A 123 -2.05 -29.86 26.65
CA ARG A 123 -1.20 -31.06 26.66
C ARG A 123 -1.71 -32.03 25.59
N GLU A 124 -0.87 -32.37 24.61
CA GLU A 124 -1.10 -33.53 23.76
C GLU A 124 -0.69 -34.78 24.53
N GLY A 125 -1.63 -35.72 24.62
CA GLY A 125 -1.48 -36.98 25.33
C GLY A 125 -0.44 -37.87 24.67
N GLU A 126 0.52 -38.29 25.48
CA GLU A 126 1.44 -39.38 25.23
C GLU A 126 0.66 -40.70 25.19
N GLY A 127 0.79 -41.44 24.08
CA GLY A 127 0.10 -42.71 23.90
C GLY A 127 0.64 -43.44 22.67
N ARG A 128 1.91 -43.85 22.72
CA ARG A 128 2.48 -44.85 21.81
C ARG A 128 2.74 -46.15 22.57
N ASP A 129 2.44 -47.23 21.87
CA ASP A 129 2.88 -48.60 22.03
C ASP A 129 2.30 -49.46 23.17
N LYS A 130 1.39 -50.36 22.78
CA LYS A 130 1.62 -51.79 23.01
C LYS A 130 1.40 -52.59 21.73
N LEU A 131 2.51 -53.18 21.31
CA LEU A 131 2.73 -54.27 20.37
C LEU A 131 1.97 -55.56 20.78
N LEU A 132 1.64 -56.36 19.75
CA LEU A 132 1.56 -57.83 19.70
C LEU A 132 0.40 -58.56 20.43
N GLY A 133 -0.34 -59.37 19.65
CA GLY A 133 -1.30 -60.36 20.13
C GLY A 133 -2.42 -60.62 19.15
#